data_AF-A0A7C8CX96-F1
#
_entry.id   AF-A0A7C8CX96-F1
#
_cell.length_a   1.000
_cell.length_b   1.000
_cell.length_c   1.000
_cell.angle_alpha   90.00
_cell.angle_beta   90.00
_cell.angle_gamma   90.00
#
_symmetry.space_group_name_H-M   'P 1'
#
loop_
_entity.id
_entity.type
_entity.pdbx_description
1 polymer ?
#
loop_
_entity_poly.entity_id
_entity_poly.type
_entity_poly.pdbx_seq_one_letter_code
_entity_poly.pdbx_strand_id
1 'polypeptide(L)' 'MLRRRTKAHRLPLQPEISKARTLPGSFCTSRSVYDELTETVLAPFWQFIGATEDFAEASSAWPVEFSGGSLIEPLL' A
#
# COMPACT_ATOMS: atom_id res chain seq x y z
N MET A 1 -10.14 40.57 -3.83
CA MET A 1 -9.91 39.29 -3.13
C MET A 1 -10.91 38.25 -3.63
N LEU A 2 -10.51 37.34 -4.51
CA LEU A 2 -11.38 36.31 -5.08
C LEU A 2 -11.23 35.01 -4.26
N ARG A 3 -12.21 34.69 -3.40
CA ARG A 3 -12.23 33.41 -2.67
C ARG A 3 -12.60 32.30 -3.65
N ARG A 4 -11.62 31.51 -4.11
CA ARG A 4 -11.88 30.26 -4.84
C ARG A 4 -12.57 29.29 -3.88
N ARG A 5 -13.85 29.00 -4.12
CA ARG A 5 -14.56 27.90 -3.46
C ARG A 5 -14.01 26.59 -4.02
N THR A 6 -13.21 25.87 -3.23
CA THR A 6 -12.81 24.50 -3.54
C THR A 6 -14.09 23.64 -3.54
N LYS A 7 -14.52 23.19 -4.72
CA LYS A 7 -15.62 22.22 -4.83
C LYS A 7 -15.17 20.92 -4.17
N ALA A 8 -15.74 20.58 -3.02
CA ALA A 8 -15.60 19.25 -2.45
C ALA A 8 -16.05 18.21 -3.49
N HIS A 9 -15.11 17.40 -3.97
CA HIS A 9 -15.44 16.25 -4.81
C HIS A 9 -16.10 15.22 -3.89
N ARG A 10 -17.42 15.13 -3.95
CA ARG A 10 -18.14 14.01 -3.34
C ARG A 10 -17.78 12.77 -4.15
N LEU A 11 -16.84 11.98 -3.63
CA LEU A 11 -16.60 10.65 -4.15
C LEU A 11 -17.90 9.85 -3.99
N PRO A 12 -18.40 9.21 -5.07
CA PRO A 12 -19.58 8.37 -4.95
C PRO A 12 -19.27 7.26 -3.94
N LEU A 13 -20.12 7.12 -2.92
CA LEU A 13 -20.09 5.97 -2.03
C LEU A 13 -20.29 4.73 -2.90
N GLN A 14 -19.30 3.84 -2.91
CA GLN A 14 -19.39 2.53 -3.55
C GLN A 14 -20.67 1.85 -3.03
N PRO A 15 -21.69 1.57 -3.86
CA PRO A 15 -22.98 1.04 -3.40
C PRO A 15 -22.81 -0.31 -2.68
N GLU A 16 -21.76 -1.03 -3.05
CA GLU A 16 -21.37 -2.33 -2.51
C GLU A 16 -20.64 -2.26 -1.17
N ILE A 17 -20.34 -1.07 -0.63
CA ILE A 17 -19.66 -0.95 0.67
C ILE A 17 -20.47 -1.58 1.82
N SER A 18 -21.78 -1.62 1.69
CA SER A 18 -22.68 -2.33 2.61
C SER A 18 -22.39 -3.84 2.71
N LYS A 19 -21.79 -4.42 1.66
CA LYS A 19 -21.37 -5.82 1.58
C LYS A 19 -19.93 -6.03 2.04
N ALA A 20 -19.19 -4.97 2.35
CA ALA A 20 -17.82 -5.09 2.83
C ALA A 20 -17.77 -5.92 4.12
N ARG A 21 -16.86 -6.88 4.16
CA ARG A 21 -16.54 -7.68 5.34
C ARG A 21 -15.03 -7.76 5.46
N THR A 22 -14.55 -7.81 6.70
CA THR A 22 -13.14 -8.11 6.95
C THR A 22 -12.81 -9.49 6.42
N LEU A 23 -11.59 -9.66 5.94
CA LEU A 23 -11.11 -10.97 5.53
C LEU A 23 -11.08 -11.92 6.74
N PRO A 24 -11.22 -13.23 6.52
CA PRO A 24 -11.08 -14.22 7.60
C PRO A 24 -9.71 -14.09 8.26
N GLY A 25 -9.61 -14.37 9.57
CA GLY A 25 -8.33 -14.29 10.29
C GLY A 25 -7.23 -15.16 9.66
N SER A 26 -7.59 -16.31 9.10
CA SER A 26 -6.67 -17.19 8.37
C SER A 26 -6.02 -16.54 7.15
N PHE A 27 -6.66 -15.56 6.52
CA PHE A 27 -6.07 -14.82 5.41
C PHE A 27 -4.87 -14.00 5.87
N CYS A 28 -4.95 -13.40 7.06
CA CYS A 28 -3.90 -12.56 7.61
C CYS A 28 -2.75 -13.37 8.25
N THR A 29 -3.00 -14.62 8.66
CA THR A 29 -2.02 -15.46 9.36
C THR A 29 -1.42 -16.58 8.51
N SER A 30 -2.04 -16.91 7.37
CA SER A 30 -1.56 -18.00 6.52
C SER A 30 -0.32 -17.60 5.74
N ARG A 31 0.77 -18.34 5.97
CA ARG A 31 2.01 -18.16 5.22
C ARG A 31 1.83 -18.38 3.71
N SER A 32 1.05 -19.38 3.33
CA SER A 32 0.83 -19.69 1.91
C SER A 32 0.10 -18.56 1.19
N VAL A 33 -0.86 -17.91 1.87
CA VAL A 33 -1.58 -16.76 1.31
C VAL A 33 -0.65 -15.56 1.15
N TYR A 34 0.21 -15.31 2.13
CA TYR A 34 1.22 -14.26 2.04
C TYR A 34 2.18 -14.49 0.86
N ASP A 35 2.72 -15.70 0.72
CA ASP A 35 3.66 -16.02 -0.36
C ASP A 35 2.99 -15.88 -1.74
N GLU A 36 1.73 -16.32 -1.88
CA GLU A 36 0.94 -16.16 -3.11
C GLU A 36 0.72 -14.68 -3.46
N LEU A 37 0.32 -13.85 -2.50
CA LEU A 37 0.08 -12.42 -2.73
C LEU A 37 1.36 -11.66 -3.05
N THR A 38 2.49 -12.08 -2.48
CA THR A 38 3.79 -11.48 -2.78
C THR A 38 4.10 -11.60 -4.27
N GLU A 39 3.95 -12.81 -4.82
CA GLU A 39 4.23 -13.09 -6.23
C GLU A 39 3.18 -12.51 -7.19
N THR A 40 1.91 -12.55 -6.80
CA THR A 40 0.80 -12.21 -7.72
C THR A 40 0.37 -10.75 -7.66
N VAL A 41 0.60 -10.07 -6.54
CA VAL A 41 0.09 -8.71 -6.29
C VAL A 41 1.19 -7.72 -5.95
N LEU A 42 2.22 -8.10 -5.18
CA LEU A 42 3.25 -7.14 -4.75
C LEU A 42 4.39 -7.02 -5.77
N ALA A 43 4.91 -8.13 -6.27
CA ALA A 43 6.02 -8.16 -7.21
C ALA A 43 5.74 -7.52 -8.59
N PRO A 44 4.56 -7.70 -9.22
CA PRO A 44 4.33 -7.18 -10.57
C PRO A 44 3.86 -5.72 -10.62
N PHE A 45 3.63 -5.07 -9.48
CA PHE A 45 3.07 -3.72 -9.42
C PHE A 45 4.08 -2.68 -8.95
N TRP A 46 3.87 -1.42 -9.38
CA TRP A 46 4.70 -0.29 -8.98
C TRP A 46 4.62 -0.06 -7.46
N GLN A 47 5.79 -0.02 -6.82
CA GLN A 47 5.92 0.26 -5.39
C GLN A 47 6.47 1.67 -5.20
N PHE A 48 5.96 2.35 -4.16
CA PHE A 48 6.49 3.64 -3.75
C PHE A 48 7.72 3.42 -2.86
N ILE A 49 8.86 4.01 -3.24
CA ILE A 49 10.16 3.78 -2.57
C ILE A 49 10.74 5.02 -1.88
N GLY A 50 10.00 6.15 -1.84
CA GLY A 50 10.47 7.41 -1.24
C GLY A 50 10.18 8.62 -2.13
N ALA A 51 10.41 9.81 -1.58
CA ALA A 51 10.29 11.07 -2.31
C ALA A 51 11.61 11.43 -2.99
N THR A 52 11.57 12.32 -3.98
CA THR A 52 12.77 12.76 -4.70
C THR A 52 13.81 13.42 -3.81
N GLU A 53 13.38 14.03 -2.70
CA GLU A 53 14.27 14.65 -1.73
C GLU A 53 15.16 13.63 -1.01
N ASP A 54 14.71 12.38 -0.90
CA ASP A 54 15.47 11.28 -0.29
C ASP A 54 16.67 10.84 -1.16
N PHE A 55 16.74 11.29 -2.42
CA PHE A 55 17.75 10.91 -3.42
C PHE A 55 18.56 12.11 -3.93
N ALA A 56 18.70 13.16 -3.12
CA ALA A 56 19.24 14.45 -3.56
C ALA A 56 20.73 14.43 -3.95
N GLU A 57 21.50 13.41 -3.55
CA GLU A 57 22.94 13.37 -3.76
C GLU A 57 23.32 12.67 -5.07
N ALA A 58 24.04 13.38 -5.95
CA ALA A 58 24.47 12.83 -7.24
C ALA A 58 25.42 11.65 -7.04
N SER A 59 25.18 10.55 -7.76
CA SER A 59 25.94 9.29 -7.66
C SER A 59 25.74 8.52 -6.35
N SER A 60 24.68 8.81 -5.60
CA SER A 60 24.25 7.98 -4.47
C SER A 60 23.46 6.76 -4.95
N ALA A 61 23.63 5.64 -4.25
CA ALA A 61 22.80 4.45 -4.40
C ALA A 61 22.17 4.14 -3.05
N TRP A 62 20.84 4.13 -3.01
CA TRP A 62 20.09 3.80 -1.80
C TRP A 62 19.58 2.36 -1.91
N PRO A 63 20.06 1.43 -1.06
CA PRO A 63 19.50 0.09 -1.03
C PRO A 63 18.06 0.17 -0.49
N VAL A 64 17.11 -0.31 -1.29
CA VAL A 64 15.70 -0.40 -0.89
C VAL A 64 15.33 -1.89 -0.82
N GLU A 65 14.79 -2.32 0.30
CA GLU A 65 14.13 -3.61 0.37
C GLU A 65 12.74 -3.50 -0.28
N PHE A 66 12.60 -4.06 -1.48
CA PHE A 66 11.29 -4.26 -2.06
C PHE A 66 10.50 -5.21 -1.17
N SER A 67 9.22 -4.90 -0.91
CA SER A 67 8.41 -5.57 0.14
C SER A 67 8.96 -5.48 1.57
N GLY A 68 9.88 -4.54 1.84
CA GLY A 68 10.33 -4.20 3.19
C GLY A 68 9.15 -3.68 4.02
N GLY A 69 8.81 -4.39 5.10
CA GLY A 69 7.63 -4.10 5.91
C GLY A 69 6.58 -5.22 5.97
N SER A 70 6.84 -6.38 5.36
CA SER A 70 6.20 -7.61 5.83
C SER A 70 6.54 -7.78 7.29
N LEU A 71 5.56 -7.48 8.14
CA LEU A 71 5.75 -7.54 9.57
C LEU A 71 6.14 -8.97 9.92
N ILE A 72 7.40 -9.14 10.33
CA ILE A 72 7.80 -10.23 11.20
C ILE A 72 7.25 -9.89 12.60
N GLU A 73 5.94 -9.70 12.70
CA GLU A 73 5.29 -9.68 14.00
C GLU A 73 5.14 -11.15 14.41
N PRO A 74 5.53 -11.52 15.63
CA PRO A 74 5.22 -12.84 16.15
C PRO A 74 3.69 -12.97 16.15
N LEU A 75 3.16 -13.82 15.25
CA LEU A 75 1.76 -14.16 15.19
C LEU A 75 1.35 -14.75 16.55
N LEU A 76 0.49 -14.03 17.29
CA LEU A 76 -0.24 -14.53 18.46
C LEU A 76 -1.67 -14.90 18.06
#